data_AF-A0A6P2B7K0-F1
#
_entry.id   AF-A0A6P2B7K0-F1
#
_cell.length_a   1.000
_cell.length_b   1.000
_cell.length_c   1.000
_cell.angle_alpha   90.00
_cell.angle_beta   90.00
_cell.angle_gamma   90.00
#
_symmetry.space_group_name_H-M   'P 1'
#
loop_
_entity.id
_entity.type
_entity.pdbx_description
1 polymer ?
#
loop_
_entity_poly.entity_id
_entity_poly.type
_entity_poly.pdbx_seq_one_letter_code
_entity_poly.pdbx_strand_id
1 'polypeptide(L)'
;MRVLPDVITEIVPVGESDVFDFEVDDVHLLSGSGVYTSNSRRGALMLILNDWHPDVFDFINSKREAGNITNANISVGISDSFMEAMKNDGDWDLVFPDSSDPAYDTEWDGDLDKWRDAGRTIIHYKTIKARELWDAIIESAWASAEPGVWFRERSNKMGNSWYFNPLISTNPCVTGDSRIHTDQGLIKAVDLFDDETQFEAVIDGRFGLEQTSNPATRVFMTGIKPVFKLETQEGYSLRATADHRIMTARGWVELQDLEPGDHIHVLNRKGGFGHEGSERLGRIIGWLVGDGSIKADRAVLSFFGDEKRELAPTFAGYVSDIVEPMTTHTKRIYTVGVVNVPERDEARVQSERLRRLADEYGLVEDKFQVPEIVFRGTEEMQRGFLQALFTADGSV
;
A
#
# COMPACT_ATOMS: atom_id res chain seq x y z
N MET A 1 20.89 -15.15 -4.09
CA MET A 1 20.81 -14.39 -2.82
C MET A 1 19.71 -15.05 -1.99
N ARG A 2 20.03 -15.68 -0.87
CA ARG A 2 19.00 -16.18 0.07
C ARG A 2 18.50 -14.97 0.83
N VAL A 3 17.42 -14.35 0.36
CA VAL A 3 16.70 -13.37 1.20
C VAL A 3 15.90 -14.23 2.17
N LEU A 4 16.55 -14.54 3.30
CA LEU A 4 15.91 -15.22 4.42
C LEU A 4 14.75 -14.34 4.91
N PRO A 5 13.64 -14.92 5.40
CA PRO A 5 12.64 -14.11 6.05
C PRO A 5 13.26 -13.31 7.19
N ASP A 6 12.86 -12.05 7.32
CA ASP A 6 13.32 -11.17 8.38
C ASP A 6 12.50 -11.42 9.66
N VAL A 7 13.09 -11.15 10.81
CA VAL A 7 12.52 -11.42 12.12
C VAL A 7 11.79 -10.17 12.60
N ILE A 8 10.53 -10.31 13.02
CA ILE A 8 9.79 -9.24 13.68
C ILE A 8 10.45 -8.95 15.03
N THR A 9 10.83 -7.70 15.29
CA THR A 9 11.37 -7.25 16.56
C THR A 9 10.31 -6.63 17.45
N GLU A 10 9.34 -5.93 16.86
CA GLU A 10 8.33 -5.18 17.59
C GLU A 10 7.02 -5.05 16.79
N ILE A 11 5.89 -5.12 17.51
CA ILE A 11 4.55 -4.77 16.99
C ILE A 11 3.87 -3.89 18.05
N VAL A 12 3.56 -2.65 17.69
CA VAL A 12 2.95 -1.69 18.62
C VAL A 12 1.77 -0.95 17.99
N PRO A 13 0.68 -0.69 18.76
CA PRO A 13 -0.39 0.19 18.32
C PRO A 13 0.13 1.62 18.19
N VAL A 14 -0.17 2.29 17.09
CA VAL A 14 0.30 3.66 16.78
C VAL A 14 -0.83 4.70 16.68
N GLY A 15 -2.06 4.30 17.03
CA GLY A 15 -3.24 5.17 17.01
C GLY A 15 -4.04 5.03 15.72
N GLU A 16 -4.78 6.07 15.36
CA GLU A 16 -5.57 6.12 14.12
C GLU A 16 -4.77 6.79 12.99
N SER A 17 -5.00 6.35 11.75
CA SER A 17 -4.39 6.93 10.56
C SER A 17 -5.34 6.80 9.37
N ASP A 18 -5.19 7.70 8.40
CA ASP A 18 -5.75 7.52 7.07
C ASP A 18 -5.15 6.26 6.46
N VAL A 19 -6.01 5.40 5.94
CA VAL A 19 -5.63 4.13 5.32
C VAL A 19 -6.10 4.04 3.87
N PHE A 20 -5.21 3.54 3.04
CA PHE A 20 -5.27 3.51 1.59
C PHE A 20 -5.14 2.07 1.08
N ASP A 21 -5.71 1.81 -0.08
CA ASP A 21 -5.80 0.48 -0.69
C ASP A 21 -5.80 0.59 -2.23
N PHE A 22 -5.42 -0.46 -2.94
CA PHE A 22 -5.44 -0.58 -4.41
C PHE A 22 -5.61 -2.05 -4.81
N GLU A 23 -5.71 -2.41 -6.08
CA GLU A 23 -5.85 -3.82 -6.50
C GLU A 23 -4.87 -4.12 -7.63
N VAL A 24 -4.37 -5.36 -7.74
CA VAL A 24 -3.48 -5.81 -8.82
C VAL A 24 -4.06 -7.09 -9.42
N ASP A 25 -4.06 -7.22 -10.74
CA ASP A 25 -4.54 -8.44 -11.43
C ASP A 25 -3.68 -9.66 -11.05
N ASP A 26 -4.31 -10.83 -10.81
CA ASP A 26 -3.71 -12.12 -10.42
C ASP A 26 -3.00 -12.16 -9.03
N VAL A 27 -2.57 -13.35 -8.54
CA VAL A 27 -1.95 -13.51 -7.20
C VAL A 27 -0.46 -13.16 -7.20
N HIS A 28 -0.12 -12.06 -6.55
CA HIS A 28 1.20 -11.46 -6.45
C HIS A 28 1.48 -10.93 -5.04
N LEU A 29 2.65 -11.26 -4.49
CA LEU A 29 3.13 -10.49 -3.33
C LEU A 29 3.67 -9.17 -3.83
N LEU A 30 3.29 -8.09 -3.17
CA LEU A 30 3.80 -6.75 -3.44
C LEU A 30 4.36 -6.17 -2.16
N SER A 31 5.23 -5.20 -2.31
CA SER A 31 6.00 -4.68 -1.20
C SER A 31 5.49 -3.29 -0.80
N GLY A 32 4.96 -3.19 0.42
CA GLY A 32 4.70 -1.94 1.12
C GLY A 32 5.83 -1.70 2.13
N SER A 33 6.58 -0.62 1.95
CA SER A 33 7.75 -0.28 2.79
C SER A 33 8.78 -1.41 2.91
N GLY A 34 8.96 -2.19 1.84
CA GLY A 34 9.93 -3.31 1.80
C GLY A 34 9.40 -4.64 2.34
N VAL A 35 8.26 -4.63 3.04
CA VAL A 35 7.60 -5.82 3.59
C VAL A 35 6.61 -6.38 2.58
N TYR A 36 6.60 -7.69 2.36
CA TYR A 36 5.57 -8.29 1.50
C TYR A 36 4.21 -8.25 2.17
N THR A 37 3.41 -7.36 1.63
CA THR A 37 1.99 -7.20 1.91
C THR A 37 1.20 -7.95 0.85
N SER A 38 0.06 -8.51 1.22
CA SER A 38 -0.89 -8.97 0.21
C SER A 38 -1.65 -7.77 -0.31
N ASN A 39 -1.54 -7.48 -1.61
CA ASN A 39 -2.57 -6.69 -2.29
C ASN A 39 -2.97 -7.24 -3.68
N SER A 40 -2.50 -8.44 -4.01
CA SER A 40 -3.32 -9.31 -4.82
C SER A 40 -4.26 -10.06 -3.90
N ARG A 41 -5.56 -9.89 -4.08
CA ARG A 41 -6.43 -11.00 -3.74
C ARG A 41 -6.53 -11.86 -4.99
N ARG A 42 -6.30 -13.18 -4.86
CA ARG A 42 -7.03 -14.15 -5.71
C ARG A 42 -8.48 -13.84 -5.37
N GLY A 43 -9.15 -12.99 -6.15
CA GLY A 43 -10.20 -12.10 -5.63
C GLY A 43 -10.91 -12.68 -4.39
N ALA A 44 -10.61 -12.14 -3.22
CA ALA A 44 -11.53 -12.20 -2.10
C ALA A 44 -12.46 -11.01 -2.32
N LEU A 45 -13.04 -10.96 -3.53
CA LEU A 45 -14.33 -10.38 -3.77
C LEU A 45 -15.26 -11.27 -2.97
N MET A 46 -15.61 -10.85 -1.76
CA MET A 46 -16.65 -11.51 -1.00
C MET A 46 -17.96 -10.88 -1.45
N LEU A 47 -18.65 -11.55 -2.36
CA LEU A 47 -20.02 -11.18 -2.68
C LEU A 47 -20.87 -11.60 -1.49
N ILE A 48 -21.59 -10.65 -0.91
CA ILE A 48 -22.56 -10.93 0.15
C ILE A 48 -23.94 -10.68 -0.42
N LEU A 49 -24.79 -11.70 -0.35
CA LEU A 49 -26.22 -11.55 -0.59
C LEU A 49 -26.96 -11.79 0.72
N ASN A 50 -27.92 -10.93 1.05
CA ASN A 50 -28.69 -11.11 2.28
C ASN A 50 -29.65 -12.30 2.16
N ASP A 51 -29.95 -12.93 3.30
CA ASP A 51 -30.82 -14.11 3.42
C ASP A 51 -32.26 -13.93 2.88
N TRP A 52 -32.71 -12.69 2.70
CA TRP A 52 -34.04 -12.36 2.16
C TRP A 52 -34.07 -12.20 0.63
N HIS A 53 -32.92 -12.20 -0.05
CA HIS A 53 -32.87 -11.91 -1.49
C HIS A 53 -33.48 -13.05 -2.34
N PRO A 54 -34.28 -12.77 -3.38
CA PRO A 54 -34.92 -13.80 -4.22
C PRO A 54 -33.92 -14.77 -4.86
N ASP A 55 -32.77 -14.26 -5.31
CA ASP A 55 -31.74 -15.06 -5.97
C ASP A 55 -30.81 -15.82 -5.00
N VAL A 56 -31.12 -15.86 -3.69
CA VAL A 56 -30.20 -16.44 -2.69
C VAL A 56 -29.86 -17.91 -2.96
N PHE A 57 -30.82 -18.71 -3.43
CA PHE A 57 -30.55 -20.11 -3.78
C PHE A 57 -29.61 -20.23 -5.00
N ASP A 58 -29.83 -19.43 -6.04
CA ASP A 58 -28.98 -19.44 -7.22
C ASP A 58 -27.58 -18.96 -6.87
N PHE A 59 -27.49 -17.93 -6.03
CA PHE A 59 -26.24 -17.40 -5.51
C PHE A 59 -25.45 -18.44 -4.70
N ILE A 60 -26.09 -19.12 -3.74
CA ILE A 60 -25.47 -20.19 -2.93
C ILE A 60 -24.96 -21.34 -3.81
N ASN A 61 -25.70 -21.68 -4.87
CA ASN A 61 -25.36 -22.78 -5.77
C ASN A 61 -24.43 -22.38 -6.93
N SER A 62 -24.17 -21.09 -7.12
CA SER A 62 -23.36 -20.56 -8.23
C SER A 62 -21.93 -21.10 -8.29
N LYS A 63 -21.44 -21.69 -7.20
CA LYS A 63 -20.09 -22.26 -7.05
C LYS A 63 -20.03 -23.78 -7.10
N ARG A 64 -21.17 -24.46 -7.17
CA ARG A 64 -21.21 -25.94 -7.27
C ARG A 64 -20.76 -26.43 -8.64
N GLU A 65 -20.87 -25.59 -9.66
CA GLU A 65 -20.37 -25.83 -11.01
C GLU A 65 -19.19 -24.90 -11.32
N ALA A 66 -18.08 -25.48 -11.79
CA ALA A 66 -16.88 -24.71 -12.13
C ALA A 66 -17.16 -23.76 -13.31
N GLY A 67 -16.87 -22.47 -13.16
CA GLY A 67 -16.90 -21.47 -14.24
C GLY A 67 -17.96 -20.38 -14.12
N ASN A 68 -18.95 -20.50 -13.23
CA ASN A 68 -20.03 -19.50 -13.09
C ASN A 68 -19.58 -18.25 -12.30
N ILE A 69 -19.04 -18.43 -11.09
CA ILE A 69 -18.35 -17.37 -10.34
C ILE A 69 -16.91 -17.81 -10.12
N THR A 70 -15.98 -17.24 -10.87
CA THR A 70 -14.54 -17.48 -10.71
C THR A 70 -13.92 -16.35 -9.91
N ASN A 71 -12.92 -16.65 -9.09
CA ASN A 71 -12.09 -15.63 -8.41
C ASN A 71 -12.84 -14.70 -7.43
N ALA A 72 -13.92 -15.16 -6.81
CA ALA A 72 -14.67 -14.47 -5.74
C ALA A 72 -15.16 -15.48 -4.70
N ASN A 73 -15.16 -15.15 -3.41
CA ASN A 73 -15.86 -15.93 -2.39
C ASN A 73 -17.30 -15.45 -2.27
N ILE A 74 -18.24 -16.34 -1.96
CA ILE A 74 -19.63 -15.97 -1.71
C ILE A 74 -19.96 -16.13 -0.23
N SER A 75 -20.77 -15.24 0.33
CA SER A 75 -21.27 -15.33 1.70
C SER A 75 -22.71 -14.89 1.78
N VAL A 76 -23.46 -15.45 2.73
CA VAL A 76 -24.82 -15.00 3.01
C VAL A 76 -24.79 -14.08 4.22
N GLY A 77 -25.35 -12.88 4.06
CA GLY A 77 -25.63 -11.97 5.16
C GLY A 77 -26.84 -12.50 5.91
N ILE A 78 -26.60 -13.01 7.12
CA ILE A 78 -27.60 -13.67 7.97
C ILE A 78 -28.14 -12.67 8.98
N SER A 79 -29.46 -12.47 8.93
CA SER A 79 -30.22 -11.64 9.85
C SER A 79 -30.60 -12.38 11.14
N ASP A 80 -30.73 -11.64 12.24
CA ASP A 80 -31.25 -12.20 13.50
C ASP A 80 -32.67 -12.78 13.34
N SER A 81 -33.53 -12.12 12.54
CA SER A 81 -34.92 -12.58 12.28
C SER A 81 -34.96 -13.88 11.48
N PHE A 82 -34.06 -14.06 10.51
CA PHE A 82 -33.90 -15.35 9.82
C PHE A 82 -33.51 -16.47 10.79
N MET A 83 -32.56 -16.20 11.69
CA MET A 83 -32.13 -17.19 12.69
C MET A 83 -33.24 -17.56 13.67
N GLU A 84 -34.08 -16.60 14.06
CA GLU A 84 -35.28 -16.86 14.86
C GLU A 84 -36.29 -17.73 14.11
N ALA A 85 -36.56 -17.43 12.84
CA ALA A 85 -37.44 -18.25 12.00
C ALA A 85 -36.90 -19.68 11.84
N MET A 86 -35.60 -19.85 11.59
CA MET A 86 -34.96 -21.17 11.47
C MET A 86 -35.07 -21.97 12.76
N LYS A 87 -34.81 -21.35 13.92
CA LYS A 87 -34.90 -22.01 15.23
C LYS A 87 -36.33 -22.49 15.54
N ASN A 88 -37.34 -21.76 15.08
CA ASN A 88 -38.75 -22.05 15.32
C ASN A 88 -39.43 -22.87 14.20
N ASP A 89 -38.67 -23.35 13.21
CA ASP A 89 -39.22 -24.05 12.02
C ASP A 89 -40.25 -23.20 11.23
N GLY A 90 -40.05 -21.89 11.27
CA GLY A 90 -40.90 -20.88 10.67
C GLY A 90 -40.70 -20.75 9.16
N ASP A 91 -41.62 -19.97 8.58
CA ASP A 91 -41.55 -19.59 7.18
C ASP A 91 -40.61 -18.38 7.00
N TRP A 92 -40.05 -18.24 5.80
CA TRP A 92 -39.17 -17.14 5.42
C TRP A 92 -39.57 -16.61 4.05
N ASP A 93 -39.69 -15.30 3.92
CA ASP A 93 -40.09 -14.64 2.67
C ASP A 93 -38.86 -14.16 1.90
N LEU A 94 -38.78 -14.55 0.64
CA LEU A 94 -37.83 -14.01 -0.32
C LEU A 94 -38.45 -12.81 -1.02
N VAL A 95 -37.81 -11.66 -0.86
CA VAL A 95 -38.37 -10.36 -1.19
C VAL A 95 -37.31 -9.44 -1.79
N PHE A 96 -37.73 -8.44 -2.55
CA PHE A 96 -36.83 -7.40 -3.05
C PHE A 96 -37.57 -6.07 -3.13
N PRO A 97 -36.94 -4.91 -2.89
CA PRO A 97 -37.55 -3.60 -3.16
C PRO A 97 -38.08 -3.52 -4.59
N ASP A 98 -39.20 -2.84 -4.79
CA ASP A 98 -39.71 -2.57 -6.13
C ASP A 98 -38.78 -1.59 -6.85
N SER A 99 -37.99 -2.09 -7.79
CA SER A 99 -37.06 -1.28 -8.58
C SER A 99 -37.74 -0.32 -9.55
N SER A 100 -39.07 -0.40 -9.70
CA SER A 100 -39.86 0.58 -10.45
C SER A 100 -40.36 1.75 -9.59
N ASP A 101 -40.15 1.72 -8.26
CA ASP A 101 -40.42 2.86 -7.40
C ASP A 101 -39.54 4.04 -7.83
N PRO A 102 -40.10 5.23 -8.09
CA PRO A 102 -39.31 6.38 -8.53
C PRO A 102 -38.20 6.81 -7.55
N ALA A 103 -38.32 6.43 -6.27
CA ALA A 103 -37.29 6.71 -5.28
C ALA A 103 -36.19 5.64 -5.21
N TYR A 104 -36.32 4.52 -5.93
CA TYR A 104 -35.37 3.42 -5.87
C TYR A 104 -33.96 3.88 -6.20
N ASP A 105 -33.78 4.54 -7.34
CA ASP A 105 -32.47 5.01 -7.80
C ASP A 105 -31.86 6.13 -6.92
N THR A 106 -32.65 6.74 -6.04
CA THR A 106 -32.22 7.90 -5.24
C THR A 106 -32.14 7.65 -3.74
N GLU A 107 -32.91 6.70 -3.21
CA GLU A 107 -33.08 6.47 -1.77
C GLU A 107 -32.69 5.03 -1.35
N TRP A 108 -32.60 4.07 -2.27
CA TRP A 108 -32.20 2.70 -1.95
C TRP A 108 -30.69 2.63 -1.67
N ASP A 109 -30.32 2.25 -0.45
CA ASP A 109 -28.94 2.12 0.02
C ASP A 109 -28.53 0.67 0.33
N GLY A 110 -29.37 -0.31 0.00
CA GLY A 110 -29.17 -1.72 0.33
C GLY A 110 -29.79 -2.18 1.66
N ASP A 111 -30.41 -1.27 2.42
CA ASP A 111 -31.10 -1.57 3.69
C ASP A 111 -32.61 -1.77 3.48
N LEU A 112 -33.02 -3.04 3.43
CA LEU A 112 -34.43 -3.43 3.24
C LEU A 112 -35.34 -2.97 4.39
N ASP A 113 -34.82 -2.91 5.61
CA ASP A 113 -35.64 -2.54 6.77
C ASP A 113 -35.93 -1.04 6.75
N LYS A 114 -34.94 -0.20 6.40
CA LYS A 114 -35.19 1.23 6.14
C LYS A 114 -36.19 1.46 5.01
N TRP A 115 -36.07 0.70 3.92
CA TRP A 115 -37.00 0.79 2.79
C TRP A 115 -38.43 0.44 3.20
N ARG A 116 -38.59 -0.61 4.01
CA ARG A 116 -39.88 -1.01 4.58
C ARG A 116 -40.45 0.06 5.51
N ASP A 117 -39.63 0.61 6.41
CA ASP A 117 -40.03 1.61 7.39
C ASP A 117 -40.40 2.95 6.73
N ALA A 118 -39.81 3.27 5.58
CA ALA A 118 -40.20 4.40 4.74
C ALA A 118 -41.54 4.20 4.01
N GLY A 119 -42.19 3.03 4.18
CA GLY A 119 -43.45 2.70 3.53
C GLY A 119 -43.32 2.46 2.02
N ARG A 120 -42.11 2.17 1.55
CA ARG A 120 -41.83 1.87 0.14
C ARG A 120 -42.27 0.46 -0.22
N THR A 121 -42.54 0.25 -1.51
CA THR A 121 -43.05 -1.03 -2.00
C THR A 121 -41.94 -2.10 -1.98
N ILE A 122 -42.28 -3.28 -1.47
CA ILE A 122 -41.44 -4.48 -1.50
C ILE A 122 -42.21 -5.55 -2.28
N ILE A 123 -41.56 -6.12 -3.28
CA ILE A 123 -42.10 -7.22 -4.09
C ILE A 123 -41.82 -8.53 -3.35
N HIS A 124 -42.89 -9.30 -3.13
CA HIS A 124 -42.80 -10.67 -2.63
C HIS A 124 -42.65 -11.64 -3.80
N TYR A 125 -41.63 -12.49 -3.73
CA TYR A 125 -41.36 -13.48 -4.79
C TYR A 125 -41.84 -14.86 -4.39
N LYS A 126 -41.46 -15.30 -3.18
CA LYS A 126 -41.78 -16.66 -2.69
C LYS A 126 -41.64 -16.75 -1.18
N THR A 127 -42.47 -17.59 -0.57
CA THR A 127 -42.29 -18.04 0.83
C THR A 127 -41.68 -19.45 0.83
N ILE A 128 -40.67 -19.67 1.67
CA ILE A 128 -39.98 -20.95 1.88
C ILE A 128 -39.97 -21.30 3.36
N LYS A 129 -39.50 -22.49 3.73
CA LYS A 129 -39.12 -22.75 5.13
C LYS A 129 -37.74 -22.15 5.41
N ALA A 130 -37.56 -21.47 6.55
CA ALA A 130 -36.24 -20.95 6.93
C ALA A 130 -35.18 -22.08 7.02
N ARG A 131 -35.61 -23.27 7.47
CA ARG A 131 -34.80 -24.49 7.47
C ARG A 131 -34.33 -24.90 6.08
N GLU A 132 -35.17 -24.73 5.05
CA GLU A 132 -34.82 -25.08 3.66
C GLU A 132 -33.62 -24.27 3.16
N LEU A 133 -33.62 -22.95 3.41
CA LEU A 133 -32.48 -22.10 3.06
C LEU A 133 -31.24 -22.42 3.91
N TRP A 134 -31.42 -22.65 5.21
CA TRP A 134 -30.30 -22.98 6.10
C TRP A 134 -29.62 -24.29 5.72
N ASP A 135 -30.41 -25.33 5.42
CA ASP A 135 -29.89 -26.62 4.97
C ASP A 135 -29.20 -26.47 3.62
N ALA A 136 -29.73 -25.66 2.70
CA ALA A 136 -29.07 -25.38 1.41
C ALA A 136 -27.72 -24.66 1.57
N ILE A 137 -27.61 -23.71 2.51
CA ILE A 137 -26.35 -23.04 2.85
C ILE A 137 -25.33 -24.07 3.36
N ILE A 138 -25.73 -24.94 4.29
CA ILE A 138 -24.88 -25.98 4.87
C ILE A 138 -24.42 -26.98 3.79
N GLU A 139 -25.35 -27.46 2.96
CA GLU A 139 -25.05 -28.42 1.91
C GLU A 139 -24.08 -27.85 0.88
N SER A 140 -24.26 -26.58 0.46
CA SER A 140 -23.34 -25.94 -0.48
C SER A 140 -21.97 -25.72 0.15
N ALA A 141 -21.92 -25.26 1.41
CA ALA A 141 -20.69 -25.06 2.16
C ALA A 141 -19.93 -26.38 2.35
N TRP A 142 -20.63 -27.48 2.60
CA TRP A 142 -20.03 -28.81 2.66
C TRP A 142 -19.50 -29.27 1.28
N ALA A 143 -20.25 -29.00 0.22
CA ALA A 143 -19.90 -29.45 -1.13
C ALA A 143 -18.75 -28.66 -1.77
N SER A 144 -18.64 -27.36 -1.48
CA SER A 144 -17.77 -26.43 -2.21
C SER A 144 -16.90 -25.54 -1.32
N ALA A 145 -16.96 -25.70 0.00
CA ALA A 145 -16.39 -24.79 1.00
C ALA A 145 -16.99 -23.37 0.99
N GLU A 146 -18.08 -23.15 0.24
CA GLU A 146 -18.79 -21.88 0.08
C GLU A 146 -20.32 -22.11 0.06
N PRO A 147 -21.15 -21.17 0.52
CA PRO A 147 -20.83 -19.82 0.98
C PRO A 147 -20.38 -19.79 2.45
N GLY A 148 -19.70 -18.70 2.82
CA GLY A 148 -19.56 -18.28 4.22
C GLY A 148 -20.86 -17.69 4.77
N VAL A 149 -20.88 -17.41 6.07
CA VAL A 149 -21.99 -16.68 6.73
C VAL A 149 -21.45 -15.46 7.46
N TRP A 150 -22.16 -14.35 7.33
CA TRP A 150 -21.87 -13.12 8.06
C TRP A 150 -23.11 -12.70 8.86
N PHE A 151 -23.02 -12.75 10.19
CA PHE A 151 -24.12 -12.35 11.07
C PHE A 151 -24.16 -10.83 11.20
N ARG A 152 -25.02 -10.19 10.40
CA ARG A 152 -25.02 -8.75 10.14
C ARG A 152 -25.32 -7.94 11.39
N GLU A 153 -26.42 -8.20 12.08
CA GLU A 153 -26.84 -7.44 13.26
C GLU A 153 -25.94 -7.75 14.45
N ARG A 154 -25.43 -8.98 14.59
CA ARG A 154 -24.49 -9.31 15.67
C ARG A 154 -23.17 -8.56 15.52
N SER A 155 -22.63 -8.50 14.31
CA SER A 155 -21.40 -7.74 13.99
C SER A 155 -21.59 -6.25 14.30
N ASN A 156 -22.73 -5.70 13.91
CA ASN A 156 -23.06 -4.30 14.18
C ASN A 156 -23.34 -4.02 15.67
N LYS A 157 -24.12 -4.85 16.39
CA LYS A 157 -24.41 -4.67 17.83
C LYS A 157 -23.17 -4.72 18.72
N MET A 158 -22.16 -5.50 18.32
CA MET A 158 -20.90 -5.64 19.06
C MET A 158 -19.82 -4.66 18.59
N GLY A 159 -20.01 -4.00 17.43
CA GLY A 159 -19.11 -2.97 16.93
C GLY A 159 -19.22 -1.71 17.78
N ASN A 160 -18.11 -1.05 18.08
CA ASN A 160 -18.09 0.22 18.81
C ASN A 160 -18.60 1.41 17.96
N SER A 161 -18.63 1.30 16.63
CA SER A 161 -19.05 2.33 15.68
C SER A 161 -20.50 2.20 15.20
N TRP A 162 -21.28 1.29 15.79
CA TRP A 162 -22.62 0.90 15.34
C TRP A 162 -23.61 2.06 15.20
N TYR A 163 -23.44 3.12 16.01
CA TYR A 163 -24.31 4.29 16.04
C TYR A 163 -24.00 5.30 14.92
N PHE A 164 -22.87 5.15 14.22
CA PHE A 164 -22.37 6.12 13.25
C PHE A 164 -22.19 5.52 11.86
N ASN A 165 -21.64 4.30 11.76
CA ASN A 165 -21.44 3.66 10.46
C ASN A 165 -21.64 2.14 10.58
N PRO A 166 -22.75 1.58 10.06
CA PRO A 166 -22.97 0.16 10.10
C PRO A 166 -21.96 -0.55 9.17
N LEU A 167 -21.39 -1.64 9.67
CA LEU A 167 -20.57 -2.54 8.86
C LEU A 167 -21.47 -3.20 7.82
N ILE A 168 -21.13 -2.97 6.55
CA ILE A 168 -21.81 -3.55 5.38
C ILE A 168 -20.91 -4.54 4.60
N SER A 169 -19.58 -4.53 4.82
CA SER A 169 -18.57 -5.44 4.22
C SER A 169 -17.17 -5.34 4.92
N THR A 170 -16.12 -6.06 4.46
CA THR A 170 -14.74 -6.07 5.05
C THR A 170 -13.59 -6.07 4.01
N ASN A 171 -12.54 -5.22 4.17
CA ASN A 171 -11.27 -5.21 3.39
C ASN A 171 -10.01 -4.67 4.16
N PRO A 172 -8.76 -5.06 3.78
CA PRO A 172 -7.50 -4.74 4.49
C PRO A 172 -6.77 -3.52 3.89
N CYS A 173 -6.00 -2.76 4.68
CA CYS A 173 -5.46 -1.45 4.22
C CYS A 173 -4.06 -1.14 4.78
N VAL A 174 -3.32 -0.22 4.13
CA VAL A 174 -2.02 0.33 4.61
C VAL A 174 -2.11 1.84 4.87
N THR A 175 -1.20 2.44 5.63
CA THR A 175 -1.22 3.90 5.85
C THR A 175 -0.66 4.70 4.68
N GLY A 176 -1.03 5.98 4.56
CA GLY A 176 -0.66 6.85 3.43
C GLY A 176 0.84 7.08 3.24
N ASP A 177 1.62 7.01 4.32
CA ASP A 177 3.09 7.09 4.33
C ASP A 177 3.78 5.81 3.83
N SER A 178 3.05 4.72 3.65
CA SER A 178 3.59 3.45 3.13
C SER A 178 4.07 3.64 1.69
N ARG A 179 5.32 3.24 1.42
CA ARG A 179 5.91 3.35 0.09
C ARG A 179 5.67 2.06 -0.69
N ILE A 180 4.99 2.18 -1.81
CA ILE A 180 4.69 1.09 -2.73
C ILE A 180 5.79 1.03 -3.78
N HIS A 181 6.34 -0.17 -4.02
CA HIS A 181 7.22 -0.38 -5.15
C HIS A 181 6.40 -0.41 -6.44
N THR A 182 6.66 0.55 -7.33
CA THR A 182 6.02 0.66 -8.65
C THR A 182 7.06 0.60 -9.76
N ASP A 183 6.62 0.51 -11.02
CA ASP A 183 7.45 0.72 -12.21
C ASP A 183 8.01 2.15 -12.35
N GLN A 184 7.60 3.06 -11.48
CA GLN A 184 8.05 4.44 -11.39
C GLN A 184 8.86 4.72 -10.11
N GLY A 185 9.35 3.67 -9.44
CA GLY A 185 10.13 3.77 -8.21
C GLY A 185 9.29 3.54 -6.94
N LEU A 186 9.73 4.09 -5.83
CA LEU A 186 9.02 4.02 -4.55
C LEU A 186 8.12 5.25 -4.37
N ILE A 187 6.81 5.04 -4.43
CA ILE A 187 5.81 6.11 -4.32
C ILE A 187 4.95 5.88 -3.08
N LYS A 188 4.65 6.94 -2.32
CA LYS A 188 3.77 6.82 -1.15
C LYS A 188 2.34 6.50 -1.59
N ALA A 189 1.60 5.75 -0.78
CA ALA A 189 0.21 5.43 -1.05
C ALA A 189 -0.66 6.71 -1.17
N VAL A 190 -0.39 7.74 -0.37
CA VAL A 190 -1.10 9.04 -0.48
C VAL A 190 -0.81 9.76 -1.80
N ASP A 191 0.44 9.72 -2.29
CA ASP A 191 0.79 10.36 -3.55
C ASP A 191 0.12 9.66 -4.74
N LEU A 192 0.01 8.32 -4.69
CA LEU A 192 -0.70 7.51 -5.69
C LEU A 192 -2.22 7.72 -5.64
N PHE A 193 -2.76 8.01 -4.45
CA PHE A 193 -4.17 8.38 -4.28
C PHE A 193 -4.45 9.75 -4.90
N ASP A 194 -3.63 10.75 -4.59
CA ASP A 194 -3.80 12.12 -5.08
C ASP A 194 -3.62 12.24 -6.60
N ASP A 195 -2.76 11.42 -7.21
CA ASP A 195 -2.53 11.41 -8.66
C ASP A 195 -3.71 10.78 -9.43
N GLU A 196 -4.55 9.97 -8.77
CA GLU A 196 -5.69 9.23 -9.35
C GLU A 196 -5.33 8.34 -10.57
N THR A 197 -4.04 8.01 -10.75
CA THR A 197 -3.55 7.24 -11.89
C THR A 197 -3.47 5.74 -11.60
N GLN A 198 -3.62 4.94 -12.66
CA GLN A 198 -3.20 3.54 -12.63
C GLN A 198 -1.68 3.47 -12.70
N PHE A 199 -1.10 2.50 -12.01
CA PHE A 199 0.35 2.28 -11.96
C PHE A 199 0.66 0.79 -12.04
N GLU A 200 1.91 0.42 -12.26
CA GLU A 200 2.32 -0.98 -12.23
C GLU A 200 2.97 -1.29 -10.87
N ALA A 201 2.37 -2.17 -10.08
CA ALA A 201 2.91 -2.60 -8.79
C ALA A 201 3.96 -3.69 -8.98
N VAL A 202 5.08 -3.60 -8.27
CA VAL A 202 6.15 -4.60 -8.31
C VAL A 202 5.74 -5.85 -7.53
N ILE A 203 5.90 -7.00 -8.17
CA ILE A 203 5.42 -8.29 -7.68
C ILE A 203 6.58 -9.23 -7.31
N ASP A 204 6.33 -10.21 -6.44
CA ASP A 204 7.32 -11.18 -5.97
C ASP A 204 7.71 -12.23 -7.01
N GLY A 205 8.99 -12.62 -7.00
CA GLY A 205 9.55 -13.58 -7.96
C GLY A 205 9.61 -15.04 -7.56
N ARG A 206 9.24 -15.36 -6.32
CA ARG A 206 9.25 -16.73 -5.77
C ARG A 206 8.10 -17.57 -6.34
N PHE A 207 7.06 -16.94 -6.87
CA PHE A 207 5.93 -17.62 -7.51
C PHE A 207 6.15 -17.96 -9.00
N GLY A 208 7.38 -17.89 -9.51
CA GLY A 208 7.71 -18.34 -10.86
C GLY A 208 7.17 -17.43 -11.98
N LEU A 209 6.86 -16.18 -11.64
CA LEU A 209 6.36 -15.19 -12.57
C LEU A 209 7.52 -14.55 -13.33
N GLU A 210 7.46 -14.61 -14.66
CA GLU A 210 8.41 -13.91 -15.54
C GLU A 210 8.26 -12.39 -15.43
N GLN A 211 7.05 -11.92 -15.11
CA GLN A 211 6.71 -10.52 -14.95
C GLN A 211 7.27 -9.95 -13.63
N THR A 212 7.81 -8.72 -13.69
CA THR A 212 8.37 -8.02 -12.53
C THR A 212 7.38 -7.07 -11.87
N SER A 213 6.39 -6.62 -12.62
CA SER A 213 5.29 -5.77 -12.18
C SER A 213 3.99 -6.24 -12.82
N ASN A 214 2.86 -5.80 -12.26
CA ASN A 214 1.53 -5.96 -12.85
C ASN A 214 0.71 -4.66 -12.72
N PRO A 215 -0.26 -4.44 -13.63
CA PRO A 215 -1.18 -3.32 -13.54
C PRO A 215 -1.93 -3.31 -12.22
N ALA A 216 -1.97 -2.14 -11.59
CA ALA A 216 -2.74 -1.87 -10.40
C ALA A 216 -3.88 -0.88 -10.69
N THR A 217 -4.99 -1.01 -9.96
CA THR A 217 -6.02 0.03 -9.92
C THR A 217 -5.46 1.31 -9.30
N ARG A 218 -6.19 2.42 -9.46
CA ARG A 218 -5.94 3.61 -8.64
C ARG A 218 -6.00 3.26 -7.15
N VAL A 219 -5.24 3.99 -6.35
CA VAL A 219 -5.34 3.92 -4.90
C VAL A 219 -6.64 4.61 -4.46
N PHE A 220 -7.30 4.08 -3.43
CA PHE A 220 -8.50 4.65 -2.82
C PHE A 220 -8.38 4.69 -1.29
N MET A 221 -8.98 5.71 -0.67
CA MET A 221 -9.03 5.85 0.77
C MET A 221 -10.18 5.01 1.34
N THR A 222 -9.89 4.21 2.36
CA THR A 222 -10.87 3.31 3.00
C THR A 222 -11.35 3.80 4.37
N GLY A 223 -10.80 4.91 4.84
CA GLY A 223 -11.21 5.61 6.05
C GLY A 223 -10.06 5.89 7.02
N ILE A 224 -10.43 6.28 8.24
CA ILE A 224 -9.52 6.43 9.39
C ILE A 224 -9.69 5.19 10.25
N LYS A 225 -8.62 4.41 10.43
CA LYS A 225 -8.66 3.13 11.16
C LYS A 225 -7.52 3.05 12.20
N PRO A 226 -7.71 2.29 13.29
CA PRO A 226 -6.60 1.93 14.18
C PRO A 226 -5.52 1.15 13.43
N VAL A 227 -4.26 1.55 13.63
CA VAL A 227 -3.11 0.97 12.95
C VAL A 227 -2.04 0.49 13.93
N PHE A 228 -1.32 -0.53 13.49
CA PHE A 228 -0.19 -1.12 14.17
C PHE A 228 1.07 -0.87 13.34
N LYS A 229 2.19 -0.65 14.03
CA LYS A 229 3.51 -0.57 13.43
C LYS A 229 4.22 -1.89 13.68
N LEU A 230 4.58 -2.59 12.61
CA LEU A 230 5.45 -3.74 12.61
C LEU A 230 6.86 -3.27 12.26
N GLU A 231 7.85 -3.68 13.05
CA GLU A 231 9.28 -3.46 12.76
C GLU A 231 10.04 -4.80 12.72
N THR A 232 11.03 -4.87 11.84
CA THR A 232 11.88 -6.05 11.68
C THR A 232 13.32 -5.79 12.11
N GLN A 233 14.10 -6.86 12.23
CA GLN A 233 15.50 -6.79 12.64
C GLN A 233 16.38 -6.03 11.62
N GLU A 234 16.15 -6.20 10.33
CA GLU A 234 16.88 -5.46 9.28
C GLU A 234 16.33 -4.03 9.05
N GLY A 235 15.38 -3.58 9.88
CA GLY A 235 14.88 -2.21 9.88
C GLY A 235 13.74 -1.92 8.91
N TYR A 236 13.09 -2.95 8.36
CA TYR A 236 11.84 -2.76 7.63
C TYR A 236 10.72 -2.38 8.60
N SER A 237 9.88 -1.44 8.20
CA SER A 237 8.76 -0.95 9.01
C SER A 237 7.50 -0.84 8.17
N LEU A 238 6.40 -1.44 8.64
CA LEU A 238 5.10 -1.37 8.00
C LEU A 238 4.05 -0.88 9.01
N ARG A 239 3.22 0.08 8.59
CA ARG A 239 2.06 0.53 9.35
C ARG A 239 0.79 0.10 8.63
N ALA A 240 -0.02 -0.72 9.29
CA ALA A 240 -1.21 -1.30 8.69
C ALA A 240 -2.29 -1.63 9.74
N THR A 241 -3.49 -1.96 9.28
CA THR A 241 -4.59 -2.38 10.15
C THR A 241 -4.36 -3.78 10.75
N ALA A 242 -5.05 -4.09 11.84
CA ALA A 242 -4.96 -5.40 12.52
C ALA A 242 -5.15 -6.61 11.60
N ASP A 243 -6.09 -6.51 10.67
CA ASP A 243 -6.48 -7.54 9.71
C ASP A 243 -5.58 -7.59 8.45
N HIS A 244 -4.57 -6.70 8.36
CA HIS A 244 -3.67 -6.66 7.22
C HIS A 244 -2.79 -7.91 7.18
N ARG A 245 -2.81 -8.65 6.06
CA ARG A 245 -2.11 -9.93 5.94
C ARG A 245 -0.67 -9.76 5.47
N ILE A 246 0.24 -10.34 6.23
CA ILE A 246 1.68 -10.37 5.97
C ILE A 246 2.08 -11.78 5.54
N MET A 247 2.91 -11.88 4.51
CA MET A 247 3.41 -13.19 4.07
C MET A 247 4.51 -13.66 5.03
N THR A 248 4.32 -14.82 5.64
CA THR A 248 5.28 -15.48 6.52
C THR A 248 5.74 -16.82 5.94
N ALA A 249 6.72 -17.47 6.58
CA ALA A 249 7.11 -18.84 6.22
C ALA A 249 5.98 -19.88 6.41
N ARG A 250 4.97 -19.58 7.24
CA ARG A 250 3.79 -20.43 7.49
C ARG A 250 2.57 -20.05 6.62
N GLY A 251 2.71 -19.08 5.72
CA GLY A 251 1.64 -18.55 4.87
C GLY A 251 1.20 -17.14 5.28
N TRP A 252 0.02 -16.74 4.82
CA TRP A 252 -0.56 -15.45 5.16
C TRP A 252 -1.07 -15.43 6.59
N VAL A 253 -0.62 -14.44 7.37
CA VAL A 253 -1.02 -14.24 8.76
C VAL A 253 -1.45 -12.79 8.91
N GLU A 254 -2.56 -12.54 9.60
CA GLU A 254 -3.01 -11.18 9.91
C GLU A 254 -2.07 -10.53 10.91
N LEU A 255 -1.87 -9.22 10.81
CA LEU A 255 -0.89 -8.51 11.63
C LEU A 255 -1.17 -8.69 13.12
N GLN A 256 -2.45 -8.73 13.52
CA GLN A 256 -2.87 -9.00 14.91
C GLN A 256 -2.48 -10.37 15.46
N ASP A 257 -2.22 -11.34 14.58
CA ASP A 257 -1.85 -12.72 14.93
C ASP A 257 -0.33 -12.97 14.82
N LEU A 258 0.45 -11.93 14.53
CA LEU A 258 1.91 -11.96 14.51
C LEU A 258 2.48 -11.59 15.88
N GLU A 259 3.62 -12.19 16.21
CA GLU A 259 4.35 -11.91 17.45
C GLU A 259 5.83 -11.60 17.14
N PRO A 260 6.53 -10.82 18.00
CA PRO A 260 7.98 -10.71 17.93
C PRO A 260 8.66 -12.08 17.88
N GLY A 261 9.58 -12.27 16.94
CA GLY A 261 10.20 -13.56 16.64
C GLY A 261 9.59 -14.29 15.44
N ASP A 262 8.39 -13.90 14.97
CA ASP A 262 7.85 -14.41 13.70
C ASP A 262 8.70 -13.96 12.51
N HIS A 263 8.73 -14.80 11.49
CA HIS A 263 9.54 -14.63 10.29
C HIS A 263 8.69 -14.19 9.10
N ILE A 264 8.94 -12.99 8.55
CA ILE A 264 8.18 -12.42 7.43
C ILE A 264 9.00 -12.36 6.15
N HIS A 265 8.33 -12.41 5.01
CA HIS A 265 8.97 -12.23 3.72
C HIS A 265 9.09 -10.74 3.38
N VAL A 266 10.28 -10.35 2.91
CA VAL A 266 10.59 -9.00 2.38
C VAL A 266 10.97 -9.09 0.91
N LEU A 267 10.90 -7.95 0.18
CA LEU A 267 11.14 -7.91 -1.26
C LEU A 267 12.41 -8.68 -1.67
N ASN A 268 12.28 -9.70 -2.53
CA ASN A 268 13.36 -10.63 -2.84
C ASN A 268 14.07 -10.38 -4.17
N ARG A 269 13.64 -9.35 -4.89
CA ARG A 269 14.18 -8.91 -6.17
C ARG A 269 14.47 -7.43 -6.10
N LYS A 270 15.10 -6.90 -7.15
CA LYS A 270 15.15 -5.45 -7.31
C LYS A 270 13.71 -4.93 -7.35
N GLY A 271 13.47 -3.80 -6.69
CA GLY A 271 12.24 -3.05 -6.88
C GLY A 271 12.14 -2.50 -8.31
N GLY A 272 11.05 -1.81 -8.60
CA GLY A 272 10.98 -0.96 -9.78
C GLY A 272 11.70 0.36 -9.51
N PHE A 273 12.19 0.96 -10.58
CA PHE A 273 12.94 2.22 -10.59
C PHE A 273 12.23 3.15 -11.54
N GLY A 274 12.19 4.44 -11.22
CA GLY A 274 11.64 5.41 -12.15
C GLY A 274 12.65 5.83 -13.21
N HIS A 275 12.31 6.86 -13.98
CA HIS A 275 13.06 7.28 -15.16
C HIS A 275 13.88 8.55 -14.94
N GLU A 276 13.78 9.16 -13.76
CA GLU A 276 14.36 10.47 -13.49
C GLU A 276 15.72 10.38 -12.78
N GLY A 277 16.59 11.35 -13.10
CA GLY A 277 17.89 11.50 -12.47
C GLY A 277 18.99 10.58 -12.99
N SER A 278 20.20 10.80 -12.50
CA SER A 278 21.42 10.11 -12.94
C SER A 278 22.30 9.73 -11.77
N GLU A 279 23.26 8.82 -11.98
CA GLU A 279 24.25 8.46 -10.97
C GLU A 279 24.98 9.68 -10.41
N ARG A 280 25.33 10.65 -11.27
CA ARG A 280 26.02 11.89 -10.85
C ARG A 280 25.15 12.73 -9.92
N LEU A 281 23.86 12.86 -10.26
CA LEU A 281 22.91 13.58 -9.42
C LEU A 281 22.73 12.88 -8.08
N GLY A 282 22.57 11.55 -8.10
CA GLY A 282 22.55 10.73 -6.89
C GLY A 282 23.76 10.97 -6.01
N ARG A 283 24.98 10.92 -6.57
CA ARG A 283 26.22 11.16 -5.83
C ARG A 283 26.26 12.54 -5.18
N ILE A 284 25.87 13.58 -5.91
CA ILE A 284 25.82 14.94 -5.36
C ILE A 284 24.84 15.01 -4.18
N ILE A 285 23.63 14.49 -4.35
CA ILE A 285 22.60 14.50 -3.30
C ILE A 285 23.07 13.69 -2.08
N GLY A 286 23.62 12.50 -2.28
CA GLY A 286 24.13 11.65 -1.20
C GLY A 286 25.25 12.33 -0.40
N TRP A 287 26.16 13.03 -1.08
CA TRP A 287 27.20 13.80 -0.40
C TRP A 287 26.65 15.05 0.29
N LEU A 288 25.63 15.71 -0.28
CA LEU A 288 24.96 16.82 0.37
C LEU A 288 24.30 16.39 1.69
N VAL A 289 23.67 15.21 1.71
CA VAL A 289 23.00 14.64 2.89
C VAL A 289 24.02 14.25 3.97
N GLY A 290 25.10 13.54 3.61
CA GLY A 290 26.16 13.14 4.55
C GLY A 290 27.04 14.33 4.98
N ASP A 291 28.18 14.50 4.30
CA ASP A 291 29.23 15.47 4.65
C ASP A 291 28.99 16.91 4.14
N GLY A 292 27.87 17.17 3.45
CA GLY A 292 27.54 18.47 2.88
C GLY A 292 27.14 19.53 3.92
N SER A 293 27.24 20.79 3.52
CA SER A 293 26.77 21.94 4.29
C SER A 293 25.96 22.87 3.40
N ILE A 294 24.71 23.12 3.76
CA ILE A 294 23.83 24.05 3.06
C ILE A 294 23.79 25.36 3.84
N LYS A 295 24.33 26.42 3.25
CA LYS A 295 24.33 27.77 3.79
C LYS A 295 23.22 28.60 3.13
N ALA A 296 22.94 29.77 3.68
CA ALA A 296 21.92 30.68 3.16
C ALA A 296 22.10 31.01 1.67
N ASP A 297 23.35 31.16 1.22
CA ASP A 297 23.68 31.59 -0.15
C ASP A 297 24.25 30.48 -1.03
N ARG A 298 24.75 29.38 -0.46
CA ARG A 298 25.49 28.34 -1.20
C ARG A 298 25.44 26.97 -0.53
N ALA A 299 25.59 25.92 -1.33
CA ALA A 299 25.84 24.57 -0.85
C ALA A 299 27.33 24.27 -0.97
N VAL A 300 27.86 23.55 0.00
CA VAL A 300 29.28 23.20 0.12
C VAL A 300 29.40 21.70 0.33
N LEU A 301 30.21 21.05 -0.50
CA LEU A 301 30.70 19.70 -0.26
C LEU A 301 32.10 19.81 0.32
N SER A 302 32.29 19.28 1.53
CA SER A 302 33.57 19.28 2.21
C SER A 302 34.17 17.88 2.17
N PHE A 303 35.47 17.81 1.88
CA PHE A 303 36.24 16.58 1.78
C PHE A 303 37.45 16.69 2.72
N PHE A 304 37.53 15.81 3.71
CA PHE A 304 38.59 15.82 4.73
C PHE A 304 39.49 14.59 4.60
N GLY A 305 40.80 14.77 4.84
CA GLY A 305 41.80 13.72 4.67
C GLY A 305 42.19 13.47 3.21
N ASP A 306 43.39 12.95 3.00
CA ASP A 306 43.99 12.80 1.67
C ASP A 306 43.10 12.00 0.70
N GLU A 307 42.54 10.88 1.14
CA GLU A 307 41.71 9.98 0.31
C GLU A 307 40.43 10.67 -0.18
N LYS A 308 39.68 11.36 0.69
CA LYS A 308 38.46 12.05 0.27
C LYS A 308 38.78 13.30 -0.57
N ARG A 309 39.90 13.98 -0.31
CA ARG A 309 40.31 15.17 -1.07
C ARG A 309 40.58 14.85 -2.55
N GLU A 310 40.97 13.61 -2.89
CA GLU A 310 41.10 13.16 -4.29
C GLU A 310 39.75 13.11 -5.04
N LEU A 311 38.62 13.03 -4.32
CA LEU A 311 37.28 13.02 -4.91
C LEU A 311 36.79 14.43 -5.26
N ALA A 312 37.33 15.48 -4.64
CA ALA A 312 36.84 16.85 -4.80
C ALA A 312 36.83 17.34 -6.26
N PRO A 313 37.85 17.10 -7.11
CA PRO A 313 37.82 17.48 -8.52
C PRO A 313 36.71 16.78 -9.30
N THR A 314 36.46 15.50 -9.01
CA THR A 314 35.40 14.71 -9.63
C THR A 314 34.02 15.27 -9.28
N PHE A 315 33.77 15.57 -8.01
CA PHE A 315 32.52 16.21 -7.58
C PHE A 315 32.35 17.62 -8.12
N ALA A 316 33.43 18.40 -8.24
CA ALA A 316 33.38 19.71 -8.89
C ALA A 316 32.94 19.61 -10.36
N GLY A 317 33.41 18.57 -11.08
CA GLY A 317 32.93 18.23 -12.43
C GLY A 317 31.44 17.89 -12.45
N TYR A 318 30.99 16.99 -11.57
CA TYR A 318 29.57 16.62 -11.49
C TYR A 318 28.67 17.82 -11.20
N VAL A 319 29.06 18.68 -10.26
CA VAL A 319 28.29 19.90 -9.92
C VAL A 319 28.25 20.83 -11.13
N SER A 320 29.38 21.01 -11.84
CA SER A 320 29.42 21.85 -13.03
C SER A 320 28.43 21.37 -14.09
N ASP A 321 28.44 20.08 -14.41
CA ASP A 321 27.55 19.47 -15.41
C ASP A 321 26.07 19.65 -15.04
N ILE A 322 25.72 19.44 -13.77
CA ILE A 322 24.32 19.46 -13.31
C ILE A 322 23.75 20.87 -13.24
N VAL A 323 24.55 21.88 -12.87
CA VAL A 323 24.07 23.25 -12.72
C VAL A 323 24.33 24.13 -13.95
N GLU A 324 24.98 23.59 -14.99
CA GLU A 324 25.20 24.27 -16.27
C GLU A 324 23.88 24.63 -16.99
N PRO A 325 22.88 23.74 -17.09
CA PRO A 325 21.59 24.08 -17.71
C PRO A 325 20.85 25.23 -17.01
N MET A 326 21.18 25.51 -15.75
CA MET A 326 20.63 26.64 -14.98
C MET A 326 21.30 28.00 -15.33
N THR A 327 22.20 28.04 -16.32
CA THR A 327 22.75 29.28 -16.87
C THR A 327 21.74 29.98 -17.78
N THR A 328 21.21 31.13 -17.38
CA THR A 328 20.44 31.98 -18.31
C THR A 328 21.37 32.72 -19.28
N HIS A 329 21.25 32.43 -20.58
CA HIS A 329 21.62 33.28 -21.73
C HIS A 329 23.06 33.81 -21.90
N THR A 330 24.05 33.37 -21.12
CA THR A 330 25.46 33.69 -21.37
C THR A 330 26.21 32.48 -21.92
N LYS A 331 26.90 32.62 -23.06
CA LYS A 331 27.84 31.65 -23.67
C LYS A 331 29.07 31.30 -22.80
N ARG A 332 29.06 31.62 -21.50
CA ARG A 332 30.16 31.34 -20.58
C ARG A 332 29.91 30.00 -19.90
N ILE A 333 30.81 29.06 -20.12
CA ILE A 333 30.86 27.78 -19.42
C ILE A 333 30.94 28.07 -17.92
N TYR A 334 30.00 27.52 -17.15
CA TYR A 334 29.99 27.65 -15.70
C TYR A 334 30.79 26.48 -15.11
N THR A 335 31.98 26.75 -14.60
CA THR A 335 32.83 25.73 -13.98
C THR A 335 32.89 25.96 -12.47
N VAL A 336 32.55 24.92 -11.71
CA VAL A 336 32.77 24.87 -10.27
C VAL A 336 34.18 24.36 -10.02
N GLY A 337 34.94 25.09 -9.21
CA GLY A 337 36.30 24.74 -8.83
C GLY A 337 36.39 24.12 -7.44
N VAL A 338 37.54 23.51 -7.17
CA VAL A 338 37.92 23.04 -5.83
C VAL A 338 38.69 24.15 -5.10
N VAL A 339 38.28 24.46 -3.88
CA VAL A 339 39.00 25.37 -2.97
C VAL A 339 39.69 24.53 -1.90
N ASN A 340 41.02 24.49 -1.93
CA ASN A 340 41.82 23.83 -0.90
C ASN A 340 42.00 24.76 0.31
N VAL A 341 41.77 24.22 1.50
CA VAL A 341 41.95 24.89 2.79
C VAL A 341 42.92 24.05 3.63
N PRO A 342 44.24 24.19 3.41
CA PRO A 342 45.26 23.32 4.02
C PRO A 342 45.23 23.33 5.55
N GLU A 343 44.92 24.49 6.15
CA GLU A 343 44.85 24.67 7.60
C GLU A 343 43.77 23.81 8.28
N ARG A 344 42.79 23.32 7.51
CA ARG A 344 41.68 22.48 7.99
C ARG A 344 41.70 21.08 7.40
N ASP A 345 42.77 20.71 6.69
CA ASP A 345 42.86 19.46 5.94
C ASP A 345 41.64 19.22 5.03
N GLU A 346 41.20 20.27 4.34
CA GLU A 346 39.89 20.28 3.68
C GLU A 346 39.99 20.71 2.22
N ALA A 347 39.32 19.99 1.32
CA ALA A 347 38.98 20.46 -0.02
C ALA A 347 37.48 20.77 -0.08
N ARG A 348 37.10 21.90 -0.70
CA ARG A 348 35.71 22.35 -0.79
C ARG A 348 35.26 22.49 -2.23
N VAL A 349 34.07 22.00 -2.52
CA VAL A 349 33.31 22.31 -3.74
C VAL A 349 32.09 23.12 -3.31
N GLN A 350 31.93 24.35 -3.83
CA GLN A 350 30.84 25.22 -3.40
C GLN A 350 30.12 25.86 -4.59
N SER A 351 28.80 25.95 -4.52
CA SER A 351 27.99 26.58 -5.57
C SER A 351 26.67 27.13 -5.03
N GLU A 352 26.32 28.35 -5.47
CA GLU A 352 25.02 28.98 -5.22
C GLU A 352 23.89 28.25 -5.96
N ARG A 353 24.17 27.69 -7.14
CA ARG A 353 23.18 26.94 -7.92
C ARG A 353 22.94 25.56 -7.36
N LEU A 354 23.98 24.93 -6.83
CA LEU A 354 23.82 23.70 -6.08
C LEU A 354 22.91 23.91 -4.87
N ARG A 355 22.96 25.08 -4.22
CA ARG A 355 22.00 25.42 -3.17
C ARG A 355 20.57 25.47 -3.68
N ARG A 356 20.33 26.05 -4.87
CA ARG A 356 18.98 26.10 -5.45
C ARG A 356 18.45 24.70 -5.74
N LEU A 357 19.30 23.83 -6.26
CA LEU A 357 18.98 22.42 -6.47
C LEU A 357 18.70 21.70 -5.14
N ALA A 358 19.47 21.99 -4.10
CA ALA A 358 19.21 21.47 -2.76
C ALA A 358 17.86 21.96 -2.18
N ASP A 359 17.42 23.18 -2.53
CA ASP A 359 16.08 23.70 -2.19
C ASP A 359 14.98 22.90 -2.85
N GLU A 360 15.12 22.67 -4.16
CA GLU A 360 14.15 21.96 -4.98
C GLU A 360 13.88 20.54 -4.46
N TYR A 361 14.90 19.92 -3.86
CA TYR A 361 14.81 18.59 -3.26
C TYR A 361 14.59 18.62 -1.74
N GLY A 362 14.21 19.76 -1.16
CA GLY A 362 13.84 19.89 0.25
C GLY A 362 14.99 19.82 1.26
N LEU A 363 16.24 19.73 0.81
CA LEU A 363 17.42 19.54 1.67
C LEU A 363 17.73 20.75 2.57
N VAL A 364 17.08 21.88 2.35
CA VAL A 364 17.28 23.09 3.15
C VAL A 364 16.38 23.09 4.38
N GLU A 365 15.17 22.57 4.21
CA GLU A 365 14.22 22.42 5.31
C GLU A 365 14.65 21.25 6.19
N ASP A 366 14.99 20.13 5.57
CA ASP A 366 15.54 18.96 6.24
C ASP A 366 16.69 18.38 5.42
N LYS A 367 17.92 18.56 5.90
CA LYS A 367 19.13 18.04 5.25
C LYS A 367 19.22 16.52 5.38
N PHE A 368 18.80 15.97 6.52
CA PHE A 368 19.07 14.58 6.89
C PHE A 368 17.92 13.66 6.50
N GLN A 369 17.56 13.72 5.22
CA GLN A 369 16.51 12.91 4.61
C GLN A 369 17.02 12.23 3.34
N VAL A 370 16.27 11.24 2.86
CA VAL A 370 16.38 10.75 1.48
C VAL A 370 15.34 11.51 0.65
N PRO A 371 15.74 12.40 -0.28
CA PRO A 371 14.78 13.16 -1.07
C PRO A 371 13.87 12.27 -1.93
N GLU A 372 12.64 12.71 -2.18
CA GLU A 372 11.66 11.95 -2.97
C GLU A 372 12.16 11.62 -4.39
N ILE A 373 12.95 12.51 -5.01
CA ILE A 373 13.56 12.24 -6.32
C ILE A 373 14.48 11.01 -6.28
N VAL A 374 15.11 10.68 -5.15
CA VAL A 374 15.93 9.47 -5.02
C VAL A 374 15.05 8.23 -5.00
N PHE A 375 13.93 8.25 -4.25
CA PHE A 375 12.98 7.14 -4.19
C PHE A 375 12.32 6.85 -5.55
N ARG A 376 12.02 7.90 -6.32
CA ARG A 376 11.41 7.82 -7.66
C ARG A 376 12.44 7.77 -8.81
N GLY A 377 13.73 7.83 -8.49
CA GLY A 377 14.79 7.94 -9.47
C GLY A 377 15.17 6.63 -10.15
N THR A 378 16.05 6.74 -11.14
CA THR A 378 16.70 5.60 -11.83
C THR A 378 17.51 4.73 -10.87
N GLU A 379 17.78 3.47 -11.25
CA GLU A 379 18.67 2.58 -10.50
C GLU A 379 20.06 3.24 -10.33
N GLU A 380 20.55 3.89 -11.38
CA GLU A 380 21.81 4.64 -11.38
C GLU A 380 21.81 5.76 -10.34
N MET A 381 20.72 6.53 -10.25
CA MET A 381 20.58 7.59 -9.27
C MET A 381 20.62 7.05 -7.84
N GLN A 382 19.83 6.02 -7.53
CA GLN A 382 19.80 5.40 -6.21
C GLN A 382 21.18 4.82 -5.84
N ARG A 383 21.85 4.15 -6.78
CA ARG A 383 23.21 3.64 -6.60
C ARG A 383 24.19 4.77 -6.30
N GLY A 384 24.15 5.85 -7.08
CA GLY A 384 25.02 7.01 -6.88
C GLY A 384 24.80 7.66 -5.52
N PHE A 385 23.54 7.78 -5.09
CA PHE A 385 23.18 8.30 -3.78
C PHE A 385 23.78 7.47 -2.64
N LEU A 386 23.57 6.15 -2.66
CA LEU A 386 24.10 5.24 -1.64
C LEU A 386 25.64 5.22 -1.63
N GLN A 387 26.29 5.20 -2.80
CA GLN A 387 27.74 5.27 -2.89
C GLN A 387 28.30 6.53 -2.24
N ALA A 388 27.70 7.69 -2.51
CA ALA A 388 28.16 8.94 -1.94
C ALA A 388 27.87 9.04 -0.44
N LEU A 389 26.69 8.60 0.01
CA LEU A 389 26.35 8.56 1.43
C LEU A 389 27.33 7.68 2.21
N PHE A 390 27.65 6.50 1.68
CA PHE A 390 28.63 5.59 2.27
C PHE A 390 30.05 6.16 2.25
N THR A 391 30.43 6.90 1.21
CA THR A 391 31.76 7.51 1.14
C THR A 391 31.88 8.73 2.08
N ALA A 392 30.77 9.42 2.35
CA ALA A 392 30.73 10.50 3.32
C ALA A 392 30.82 9.97 4.76
N ASP A 393 29.89 9.11 5.18
CA ASP A 393 29.74 8.73 6.60
C ASP A 393 29.71 7.22 6.85
N GLY A 394 29.96 6.39 5.83
CA GLY A 394 29.94 4.94 5.97
C GLY A 394 31.17 4.36 6.67
N SER A 395 30.95 3.26 7.38
CA SER A 395 31.99 2.40 7.95
C SER A 395 31.76 0.95 7.51
N VAL A 396 32.82 0.23 7.10
CA VAL A 396 32.78 -1.21 6.75
C VAL A 396 33.21 -2.06 7.92
#